data_AF-A0A0E9MPI0-F1
#
_entry.id   AF-A0A0E9MPI0-F1
#
_cell.length_a   1.000
_cell.length_b   1.000
_cell.length_c   1.000
_cell.angle_alpha   90.00
_cell.angle_beta   90.00
_cell.angle_gamma   90.00
#
_symmetry.space_group_name_H-M   'P 1'
#
loop_
_entity.id
_entity.type
_entity.pdbx_description
1 polymer ?
#
loop_
_entity_poly.entity_id
_entity_poly.type
_entity_poly.pdbx_seq_one_letter_code
_entity_poly.pdbx_strand_id
1 'polypeptide(L)'
;MVFALMLAAAAPSVDPASLKALAAADARLVAIGRRLARGGAGLCAGTVSNPGWTIEDAEQYAPALRDEVRAALGLGRNPTIVAVEPGSAAARAGVQVGDELVSVDGRSLPAASGGAARVRQAAIEMALARGATQLTLQRNGRPVPVQLAPEPGCASEFLIGRDHGLRAASSDGLRVTVSAEIIDFAASDDELALILAHEFAHNILGHNKGYPPQRIAGADRSGKGTRNREREADRWALYLMARAGYDVSVAPGFWRRWGPKTGFGILSDGSHPDWRDRAAQAEAEIARIRAEQAAGRLAVP
;
A
#
# COMPACT_ATOMS: atom_id res chain seq x y z
N MET A 1 -57.06 5.92 13.74
CA MET A 1 -56.02 6.97 13.84
C MET A 1 -55.18 6.59 15.04
N VAL A 2 -53.94 6.14 14.90
CA VAL A 2 -52.74 6.98 14.74
C VAL A 2 -51.70 6.24 13.90
N PHE A 3 -51.28 6.87 12.80
CA PHE A 3 -50.06 6.52 12.05
C PHE A 3 -48.88 7.09 12.85
N ALA A 4 -48.00 6.24 13.36
CA ALA A 4 -46.71 6.66 13.88
C ALA A 4 -45.71 6.69 12.72
N LEU A 5 -45.42 7.90 12.23
CA LEU A 5 -44.25 8.17 11.39
C LEU A 5 -43.00 7.75 12.17
N MET A 6 -42.36 6.65 11.77
CA MET A 6 -40.94 6.50 12.04
C MET A 6 -40.21 7.43 11.08
N LEU A 7 -39.62 8.51 11.61
CA LEU A 7 -38.62 9.27 10.88
C LEU A 7 -37.50 8.31 10.50
N ALA A 8 -37.37 8.04 9.21
CA ALA A 8 -36.14 7.51 8.64
C ALA A 8 -35.05 8.53 8.97
N ALA A 9 -34.20 8.23 9.95
CA ALA A 9 -32.98 8.99 10.16
C ALA A 9 -32.19 8.90 8.85
N ALA A 10 -32.07 10.03 8.14
CA ALA A 10 -31.18 10.12 7.00
C ALA A 10 -29.79 9.68 7.47
N ALA A 11 -29.19 8.71 6.79
CA ALA A 11 -27.78 8.41 6.98
C ALA A 11 -27.00 9.73 6.86
N PRO A 12 -26.00 9.98 7.71
CA PRO A 12 -25.23 11.21 7.62
C PRO A 12 -24.72 11.36 6.18
N SER A 13 -25.06 12.48 5.55
CA SER A 13 -24.55 12.82 4.24
C SER A 13 -23.03 12.87 4.34
N VAL A 14 -22.32 12.02 3.60
CA VAL A 14 -20.87 12.13 3.51
C VAL A 14 -20.58 13.36 2.66
N ASP A 15 -19.81 14.30 3.20
CA ASP A 15 -19.42 15.51 2.47
C ASP A 15 -18.49 15.15 1.29
N PRO A 16 -18.73 15.70 0.08
CA PRO A 16 -17.90 15.44 -1.09
C PRO A 16 -16.42 15.71 -0.94
N ALA A 17 -16.05 16.75 -0.19
CA ALA A 17 -14.65 17.05 0.07
C ALA A 17 -14.01 15.93 0.92
N SER A 18 -14.75 15.41 1.90
CA SER A 18 -14.33 14.30 2.75
C SER A 18 -14.17 12.98 1.96
N LEU A 19 -15.05 12.70 1.00
CA LEU A 19 -14.91 11.53 0.11
C LEU A 19 -13.69 11.65 -0.80
N LYS A 20 -13.50 12.84 -1.39
CA LYS A 20 -12.33 13.11 -2.22
C LYS A 20 -11.04 12.96 -1.42
N ALA A 21 -11.01 13.45 -0.19
CA ALA A 21 -9.86 13.32 0.70
C ALA A 21 -9.57 11.86 1.03
N LEU A 22 -10.58 11.06 1.36
CA LEU A 22 -10.41 9.63 1.66
C LEU A 22 -9.88 8.85 0.45
N ALA A 23 -10.42 9.10 -0.73
CA ALA A 23 -9.96 8.41 -1.94
C ALA A 23 -8.56 8.85 -2.37
N ALA A 24 -8.21 10.13 -2.19
CA ALA A 24 -6.85 10.60 -2.40
C ALA A 24 -5.87 9.96 -1.39
N ALA A 25 -6.30 9.80 -0.13
CA ALA A 25 -5.52 9.11 0.90
C ALA A 25 -5.31 7.63 0.56
N ASP A 26 -6.35 6.94 0.06
CA ASP A 26 -6.26 5.54 -0.36
C ASP A 26 -5.31 5.37 -1.56
N ALA A 27 -5.47 6.20 -2.60
CA ALA A 27 -4.59 6.19 -3.75
C ALA A 27 -3.12 6.46 -3.37
N ARG A 28 -2.88 7.41 -2.47
CA ARG A 28 -1.55 7.71 -1.91
C ARG A 28 -0.98 6.51 -1.14
N LEU A 29 -1.77 5.92 -0.25
CA LEU A 29 -1.40 4.74 0.54
C LEU A 29 -0.97 3.58 -0.36
N VAL A 30 -1.81 3.23 -1.33
CA VAL A 30 -1.57 2.12 -2.25
C VAL A 30 -0.35 2.39 -3.13
N ALA A 31 -0.16 3.63 -3.60
CA ALA A 31 1.04 4.00 -4.37
C ALA A 31 2.32 3.80 -3.54
N ILE A 32 2.33 4.24 -2.28
CA ILE A 32 3.48 4.07 -1.40
C ILE A 32 3.76 2.58 -1.13
N GLY A 33 2.71 1.83 -0.77
CA GLY A 33 2.78 0.39 -0.51
C GLY A 33 3.28 -0.41 -1.72
N ARG A 34 2.78 -0.13 -2.93
CA ARG A 34 3.26 -0.78 -4.16
C ARG A 34 4.71 -0.46 -4.47
N ARG A 35 5.15 0.78 -4.25
CA ARG A 35 6.55 1.17 -4.40
C ARG A 35 7.46 0.40 -3.43
N LEU A 36 7.04 0.23 -2.17
CA LEU A 36 7.72 -0.63 -1.19
C LEU A 36 7.74 -2.10 -1.62
N ALA A 37 6.61 -2.62 -2.10
CA ALA A 37 6.49 -4.00 -2.59
C ALA A 37 7.46 -4.29 -3.74
N ARG A 38 7.62 -3.37 -4.70
CA ARG A 38 8.66 -3.50 -5.74
C ARG A 38 10.07 -3.42 -5.15
N GLY A 39 10.33 -2.48 -4.25
CA GLY A 39 11.63 -2.35 -3.58
C GLY A 39 12.08 -3.63 -2.86
N GLY A 40 11.11 -4.41 -2.37
CA GLY A 40 11.35 -5.73 -1.77
C GLY A 40 11.75 -6.85 -2.73
N ALA A 41 11.74 -6.63 -4.05
CA ALA A 41 12.13 -7.66 -5.03
C ALA A 41 13.50 -8.27 -4.68
N GLY A 42 13.59 -9.60 -4.64
CA GLY A 42 14.81 -10.33 -4.24
C GLY A 42 15.02 -10.45 -2.73
N LEU A 43 14.18 -9.85 -1.89
CA LEU A 43 14.11 -10.13 -0.45
C LEU A 43 13.10 -11.25 -0.14
N CYS A 44 12.25 -11.62 -1.10
CA CYS A 44 11.20 -12.63 -1.00
C CYS A 44 11.22 -13.68 -2.12
N ALA A 45 10.81 -14.90 -1.79
CA ALA A 45 10.76 -16.11 -2.61
C ALA A 45 9.64 -16.10 -3.66
N GLY A 46 8.71 -15.14 -3.59
CA GLY A 46 7.85 -14.74 -4.69
C GLY A 46 6.59 -14.03 -4.23
N THR A 47 5.81 -13.38 -5.09
CA THR A 47 6.08 -12.65 -6.35
C THR A 47 4.75 -11.98 -6.66
N VAL A 48 4.46 -10.84 -6.01
CA VAL A 48 3.40 -10.01 -6.59
C VAL A 48 3.89 -9.50 -7.92
N SER A 49 3.04 -9.63 -8.91
CA SER A 49 3.24 -9.00 -10.20
C SER A 49 2.90 -7.53 -10.04
N ASN A 50 3.94 -6.72 -9.85
CA ASN A 50 3.80 -5.29 -9.62
C ASN A 50 3.80 -4.54 -10.95
N PRO A 51 2.65 -4.00 -11.38
CA PRO A 51 2.59 -3.23 -12.61
C PRO A 51 3.20 -1.83 -12.44
N GLY A 52 3.35 -1.33 -11.20
CA GLY A 52 3.81 0.03 -10.94
C GLY A 52 2.78 1.13 -11.23
N TRP A 53 1.50 0.79 -11.21
CA TRP A 53 0.39 1.74 -11.21
C TRP A 53 -0.43 1.59 -9.93
N THR A 54 -1.33 2.55 -9.67
CA THR A 54 -2.47 2.41 -8.76
C THR A 54 -3.75 2.57 -9.57
N ILE A 55 -4.75 1.72 -9.32
CA ILE A 55 -6.06 1.80 -9.98
C ILE A 55 -7.16 2.04 -8.96
N GLU A 56 -8.18 2.77 -9.39
CA GLU A 56 -9.36 3.09 -8.60
C GLU A 56 -10.62 2.76 -9.40
N ASP A 57 -11.56 2.05 -8.79
CA ASP A 57 -12.85 1.73 -9.42
C ASP A 57 -13.99 2.33 -8.59
N ALA A 58 -14.81 3.19 -9.20
CA ALA A 58 -15.95 3.81 -8.53
C ALA A 58 -16.95 2.76 -7.97
N GLU A 59 -16.97 1.54 -8.50
CA GLU A 59 -17.84 0.47 -8.02
C GLU A 59 -17.50 -0.01 -6.59
N GLN A 60 -16.35 0.39 -6.04
CA GLN A 60 -16.00 0.13 -4.64
C GLN A 60 -16.80 0.98 -3.65
N TYR A 61 -17.36 2.11 -4.11
CA TYR A 61 -18.15 3.00 -3.28
C TYR A 61 -19.63 2.61 -3.30
N ALA A 62 -20.33 3.01 -2.24
CA ALA A 62 -21.78 2.86 -2.14
C ALA A 62 -22.46 3.51 -3.35
N PRO A 63 -23.52 2.91 -3.94
CA PRO A 63 -24.16 3.40 -5.16
C PRO A 63 -24.48 4.91 -5.16
N ALA A 64 -24.94 5.43 -4.03
CA ALA A 64 -25.28 6.84 -3.86
C ALA A 64 -24.10 7.82 -4.00
N LEU A 65 -22.86 7.34 -3.84
CA LEU A 65 -21.65 8.18 -3.86
C LEU A 65 -20.88 8.09 -5.18
N ARG A 66 -21.24 7.17 -6.08
CA ARG A 66 -20.39 6.82 -7.22
C ARG A 66 -20.23 7.95 -8.22
N ASP A 67 -21.30 8.67 -8.52
CA ASP A 67 -21.26 9.78 -9.48
C ASP A 67 -20.39 10.93 -8.97
N GLU A 68 -20.50 11.21 -7.68
CA GLU A 68 -19.72 12.22 -7.00
C GLU A 68 -18.23 11.85 -6.94
N VAL A 69 -17.91 10.60 -6.58
CA VAL A 69 -16.54 10.08 -6.57
C VAL A 69 -15.93 10.11 -7.98
N ARG A 70 -16.70 9.69 -9.00
CA ARG A 70 -16.28 9.77 -10.41
C ARG A 70 -15.91 11.19 -10.80
N ALA A 71 -16.77 12.16 -10.49
CA ALA A 71 -16.51 13.57 -10.77
C ALA A 71 -15.32 14.13 -9.98
N ALA A 72 -15.22 13.80 -8.69
CA ALA A 72 -14.21 14.33 -7.79
C ALA A 72 -12.78 13.85 -8.11
N LEU A 73 -12.65 12.60 -8.56
CA LEU A 73 -11.37 11.94 -8.83
C LEU A 73 -11.08 11.72 -10.31
N GLY A 74 -12.00 12.08 -11.20
CA GLY A 74 -11.87 11.84 -12.64
C GLY A 74 -11.95 10.36 -13.03
N LEU A 75 -12.72 9.55 -12.30
CA LEU A 75 -12.85 8.13 -12.60
C LEU A 75 -13.83 7.88 -13.74
N GLY A 76 -13.44 7.02 -14.66
CA GLY A 76 -14.29 6.51 -15.72
C GLY A 76 -15.06 5.25 -15.31
N ARG A 77 -15.83 4.68 -16.24
CA ARG A 77 -16.77 3.55 -15.99
C ARG A 77 -16.06 2.25 -15.60
N ASN A 78 -14.79 2.12 -15.95
CA ASN A 78 -13.94 1.00 -15.59
C ASN A 78 -12.85 1.42 -14.59
N PRO A 79 -12.05 0.48 -14.04
CA PRO A 79 -10.93 0.82 -13.17
C PRO A 79 -10.01 1.83 -13.87
N THR A 80 -9.77 2.95 -13.20
CA THR A 80 -9.03 4.10 -13.73
C THR A 80 -7.65 4.14 -13.10
N ILE A 81 -6.61 4.37 -13.89
CA ILE A 81 -5.25 4.60 -13.39
C ILE A 81 -5.21 5.94 -12.65
N VAL A 82 -4.95 5.93 -11.35
CA VAL A 82 -4.87 7.15 -10.52
C VAL A 82 -3.44 7.52 -10.15
N ALA A 83 -2.49 6.59 -10.28
CA ALA A 83 -1.07 6.87 -10.17
C ALA A 83 -0.27 5.94 -11.09
N VAL A 84 0.83 6.46 -11.63
CA VAL A 84 1.84 5.68 -12.36
C VAL A 84 3.19 6.00 -11.74
N GLU A 85 3.88 4.98 -11.29
CA GLU A 85 5.16 5.15 -10.65
C GLU A 85 6.28 5.36 -11.70
N PRO A 86 7.11 6.41 -11.55
CA PRO A 86 8.20 6.66 -12.48
C PRO A 86 9.14 5.47 -12.64
N GLY A 87 9.51 5.17 -13.88
CA GLY A 87 10.44 4.09 -14.22
C GLY A 87 9.89 2.67 -14.08
N SER A 88 8.64 2.50 -13.64
CA SER A 88 8.01 1.18 -13.48
C SER A 88 7.61 0.51 -14.81
N ALA A 89 7.16 -0.75 -14.74
CA ALA A 89 6.60 -1.46 -15.90
C ALA A 89 5.48 -0.67 -16.60
N ALA A 90 4.52 -0.13 -15.84
CA ALA A 90 3.42 0.68 -16.37
C ALA A 90 3.92 1.94 -17.08
N ALA A 91 4.86 2.67 -16.46
CA ALA A 91 5.45 3.85 -17.06
C ALA A 91 6.15 3.53 -18.39
N ARG A 92 6.96 2.46 -18.43
CA ARG A 92 7.66 2.01 -19.65
C ARG A 92 6.70 1.51 -20.73
N ALA A 93 5.56 0.96 -20.33
CA ALA A 93 4.51 0.53 -21.24
C ALA A 93 3.62 1.70 -21.73
N GLY A 94 3.89 2.94 -21.30
CA GLY A 94 3.18 4.13 -21.75
C GLY A 94 1.81 4.34 -21.10
N VAL A 95 1.53 3.67 -19.99
CA VAL A 95 0.33 3.88 -19.17
C VAL A 95 0.36 5.28 -18.56
N GLN A 96 -0.78 5.95 -18.53
CA GLN A 96 -0.94 7.30 -18.01
C GLN A 96 -2.05 7.38 -16.96
N VAL A 97 -1.94 8.35 -16.06
CA VAL A 97 -3.03 8.70 -15.13
C VAL A 97 -4.25 9.12 -15.96
N GLY A 98 -5.43 8.62 -15.58
CA GLY A 98 -6.69 8.81 -16.30
C GLY A 98 -7.02 7.74 -17.34
N ASP A 99 -6.10 6.82 -17.65
CA ASP A 99 -6.42 5.66 -18.49
C ASP A 99 -7.44 4.75 -17.78
N GLU A 100 -8.45 4.27 -18.50
CA GLU A 100 -9.38 3.25 -17.99
C GLU A 100 -9.00 1.85 -18.50
N LEU A 101 -8.91 0.84 -17.63
CA LEU A 101 -8.73 -0.54 -18.07
C LEU A 101 -10.04 -1.11 -18.62
N VAL A 102 -10.05 -1.52 -19.88
CA VAL A 102 -11.26 -2.05 -20.55
C VAL A 102 -11.21 -3.58 -20.68
N SER A 103 -10.05 -4.13 -21.01
CA SER A 103 -9.88 -5.57 -21.20
C SER A 103 -8.51 -6.06 -20.80
N VAL A 104 -8.44 -7.34 -20.44
CA VAL A 104 -7.20 -8.04 -20.07
C VAL A 104 -7.14 -9.35 -20.86
N ASP A 105 -6.02 -9.59 -21.55
CA ASP A 105 -5.79 -10.72 -22.47
C ASP A 105 -6.96 -10.91 -23.47
N GLY A 106 -7.41 -9.79 -24.07
CA GLY A 106 -8.53 -9.78 -25.02
C GLY A 106 -9.91 -10.02 -24.42
N ARG A 107 -10.03 -10.23 -23.10
CA ARG A 107 -11.32 -10.39 -22.40
C ARG A 107 -11.73 -9.08 -21.74
N SER A 108 -12.90 -8.56 -22.11
CA SER A 108 -13.47 -7.38 -21.48
C SER A 108 -13.66 -7.61 -19.97
N LEU A 109 -13.36 -6.57 -19.19
CA LEU A 109 -13.67 -6.59 -17.77
C LEU A 109 -15.18 -6.67 -17.56
N PRO A 110 -15.64 -7.32 -16.46
CA PRO A 110 -17.05 -7.39 -16.13
C PRO A 110 -17.71 -5.99 -16.11
N ALA A 111 -18.96 -5.92 -16.55
CA ALA A 111 -19.74 -4.69 -16.51
C ALA A 111 -19.88 -4.16 -15.07
N ALA A 112 -20.16 -2.86 -14.95
CA ALA A 112 -20.32 -2.21 -13.65
C ALA A 112 -21.55 -2.78 -12.94
N SER A 113 -21.36 -3.28 -11.72
CA SER A 113 -22.40 -3.87 -10.87
C SER A 113 -21.95 -3.87 -9.41
N GLY A 114 -22.87 -4.14 -8.48
CA GLY A 114 -22.50 -4.38 -7.08
C GLY A 114 -21.40 -5.46 -6.98
N GLY A 115 -20.27 -5.14 -6.35
CA GLY A 115 -19.12 -6.04 -6.21
C GLY A 115 -18.18 -6.14 -7.42
N ALA A 116 -18.46 -5.45 -8.53
CA ALA A 116 -17.64 -5.52 -9.75
C ALA A 116 -16.19 -5.10 -9.52
N ALA A 117 -15.93 -4.09 -8.67
CA ALA A 117 -14.58 -3.61 -8.38
C ALA A 117 -13.64 -4.73 -7.94
N ARG A 118 -14.05 -5.57 -6.98
CA ARG A 118 -13.23 -6.68 -6.48
C ARG A 118 -12.99 -7.74 -7.57
N VAL A 119 -14.02 -8.05 -8.37
CA VAL A 119 -13.91 -9.05 -9.45
C VAL A 119 -12.97 -8.55 -10.56
N ARG A 120 -13.08 -7.26 -10.93
CA ARG A 120 -12.22 -6.61 -11.92
C ARG A 120 -10.77 -6.57 -11.43
N GLN A 121 -10.55 -6.15 -10.18
CA GLN A 121 -9.23 -6.14 -9.54
C GLN A 121 -8.59 -7.53 -9.59
N ALA A 122 -9.31 -8.56 -9.14
CA ALA A 122 -8.81 -9.93 -9.14
C ALA A 122 -8.50 -10.43 -10.57
N ALA A 123 -9.33 -10.10 -11.56
CA ALA A 123 -9.08 -10.47 -12.95
C ALA A 123 -7.79 -9.84 -13.50
N ILE A 124 -7.54 -8.57 -13.19
CA ILE A 124 -6.30 -7.85 -13.56
C ILE A 124 -5.10 -8.51 -12.88
N GLU A 125 -5.15 -8.68 -11.56
CA GLU A 125 -4.05 -9.25 -10.77
C GLU A 125 -3.72 -10.70 -11.18
N MET A 126 -4.74 -11.53 -11.40
CA MET A 126 -4.56 -12.89 -11.89
C MET A 126 -3.92 -12.96 -13.27
N ALA A 127 -4.19 -12.00 -14.15
CA ALA A 127 -3.55 -11.94 -15.45
C ALA A 127 -2.08 -11.54 -15.35
N LEU A 128 -1.81 -10.48 -14.60
CA LEU A 128 -0.45 -10.03 -14.32
C LEU A 128 0.39 -11.13 -13.67
N ALA A 129 -0.20 -11.91 -12.76
CA ALA A 129 0.44 -13.06 -12.12
C ALA A 129 0.91 -14.16 -13.10
N ARG A 130 0.36 -14.22 -14.33
CA ARG A 130 0.82 -15.15 -15.39
C ARG A 130 1.98 -14.59 -16.21
N GLY A 131 2.38 -13.33 -15.99
CA GLY A 131 3.48 -12.67 -16.68
C GLY A 131 3.01 -11.58 -17.64
N ALA A 132 3.67 -11.50 -18.80
CA ALA A 132 3.37 -10.46 -19.80
C ALA A 132 1.89 -10.53 -20.23
N THR A 133 1.16 -9.45 -19.96
CA THR A 133 -0.29 -9.35 -20.10
C THR A 133 -0.64 -8.31 -21.15
N GLN A 134 -1.56 -8.65 -22.06
CA GLN A 134 -2.09 -7.67 -23.02
C GLN A 134 -3.26 -6.93 -22.38
N LEU A 135 -3.23 -5.62 -22.42
CA LEU A 135 -4.25 -4.74 -21.86
C LEU A 135 -4.83 -3.88 -22.96
N THR A 136 -6.12 -3.59 -22.88
CA THR A 136 -6.71 -2.49 -23.65
C THR A 136 -7.11 -1.43 -22.65
N LEU A 137 -6.48 -0.27 -22.76
CA LEU A 137 -6.85 0.92 -22.02
C LEU A 137 -7.79 1.77 -22.86
N GLN A 138 -8.51 2.68 -22.24
CA GLN A 138 -9.22 3.77 -22.90
C GLN A 138 -8.63 5.10 -22.44
N ARG A 139 -8.13 5.88 -23.40
CA ARG A 139 -7.55 7.21 -23.17
C ARG A 139 -8.31 8.22 -24.01
N ASN A 140 -8.95 9.20 -23.36
CA ASN A 140 -9.76 10.22 -24.05
C ASN A 140 -10.79 9.60 -25.02
N GLY A 141 -11.43 8.51 -24.57
CA GLY A 141 -12.43 7.76 -25.36
C GLY A 141 -11.87 6.79 -26.40
N ARG A 142 -10.56 6.78 -26.68
CA ARG A 142 -9.93 5.93 -27.70
C ARG A 142 -9.27 4.69 -27.08
N PRO A 143 -9.36 3.51 -27.71
CA PRO A 143 -8.66 2.32 -27.24
C PRO A 143 -7.15 2.46 -27.43
N VAL A 144 -6.38 2.10 -26.41
CA VAL A 144 -4.91 2.08 -26.40
C VAL A 144 -4.46 0.68 -25.98
N PRO A 145 -4.04 -0.19 -26.92
CA PRO A 145 -3.50 -1.49 -26.57
C PRO A 145 -2.11 -1.32 -25.94
N VAL A 146 -1.86 -2.04 -24.85
CA VAL A 146 -0.60 -2.01 -24.09
C VAL A 146 -0.18 -3.44 -23.78
N GLN A 147 1.10 -3.75 -24.02
CA GLN A 147 1.71 -4.98 -23.51
C GLN A 147 2.46 -4.64 -22.22
N LEU A 148 2.06 -5.25 -21.11
CA LEU A 148 2.67 -5.00 -19.81
C LEU A 148 3.34 -6.27 -19.28
N ALA A 149 4.63 -6.21 -18.98
CA ALA A 149 5.33 -7.23 -18.21
C ALA A 149 5.53 -6.70 -16.78
N PRO A 150 4.80 -7.22 -15.77
CA PRO A 150 4.91 -6.74 -14.40
C PRO A 150 6.27 -7.11 -13.79
N GLU A 151 6.71 -6.31 -12.82
CA GLU A 151 7.95 -6.52 -12.09
C GLU A 151 7.72 -7.40 -10.85
N PRO A 152 8.70 -8.18 -10.40
CA PRO A 152 8.57 -8.94 -9.16
C PRO A 152 8.52 -7.99 -7.95
N GLY A 153 7.88 -8.44 -6.88
CA GLY A 153 7.84 -7.77 -5.58
C GLY A 153 7.36 -8.69 -4.46
N CYS A 154 7.40 -8.21 -3.21
CA CYS A 154 6.87 -8.94 -2.06
C CYS A 154 5.37 -8.68 -1.86
N ALA A 155 4.63 -9.66 -1.35
CA ALA A 155 3.19 -9.63 -1.31
C ALA A 155 2.63 -8.95 -0.06
N SER A 156 1.81 -7.92 -0.28
CA SER A 156 0.86 -7.40 0.72
C SER A 156 -0.19 -6.55 0.00
N GLU A 157 -1.43 -6.59 0.48
CA GLU A 157 -2.42 -5.53 0.19
C GLU A 157 -2.18 -4.36 1.15
N PHE A 158 -2.50 -3.13 0.73
CA PHE A 158 -2.39 -1.92 1.54
C PHE A 158 -3.74 -1.22 1.52
N LEU A 159 -4.31 -0.93 2.69
CA LEU A 159 -5.67 -0.40 2.79
C LEU A 159 -5.88 0.51 3.99
N ILE A 160 -6.84 1.43 3.86
CA ILE A 160 -7.33 2.23 4.98
C ILE A 160 -8.37 1.42 5.75
N GLY A 161 -8.10 1.16 7.03
CA GLY A 161 -9.01 0.43 7.91
C GLY A 161 -9.94 1.35 8.69
N ARG A 162 -11.17 0.91 8.93
CA ARG A 162 -12.22 1.69 9.62
C ARG A 162 -12.25 1.46 11.13
N ASP A 163 -11.66 0.36 11.64
CA ASP A 163 -11.96 -0.17 12.98
C ASP A 163 -10.75 -0.32 13.92
N HIS A 164 -9.60 0.30 13.62
CA HIS A 164 -8.35 0.00 14.35
C HIS A 164 -7.99 0.96 15.48
N GLY A 165 -8.85 1.93 15.82
CA GLY A 165 -8.56 2.97 16.81
C GLY A 165 -7.70 4.10 16.25
N LEU A 166 -7.55 5.18 17.03
CA LEU A 166 -6.80 6.37 16.61
C LEU A 166 -5.33 6.03 16.35
N ARG A 167 -4.81 6.47 15.19
CA ARG A 167 -3.39 6.31 14.79
C ARG A 167 -2.90 4.85 14.83
N ALA A 168 -3.66 3.94 14.24
CA ALA A 168 -3.35 2.52 14.22
C ALA A 168 -2.76 2.07 12.87
N ALA A 169 -1.72 1.24 12.95
CA ALA A 169 -1.16 0.47 11.84
C ALA A 169 -1.11 -0.99 12.29
N SER A 170 -1.42 -1.91 11.39
CA SER A 170 -1.38 -3.34 11.68
C SER A 170 -1.11 -4.16 10.44
N SER A 171 -0.64 -5.37 10.65
CA SER A 171 -0.42 -6.37 9.61
C SER A 171 -1.06 -7.70 10.02
N ASP A 172 -1.61 -8.45 9.06
CA ASP A 172 -2.32 -9.71 9.32
C ASP A 172 -1.69 -10.94 8.62
N GLY A 173 -0.57 -10.77 7.94
CA GLY A 173 0.10 -11.77 7.11
C GLY A 173 -0.16 -11.59 5.61
N LEU A 174 -1.26 -10.93 5.23
CA LEU A 174 -1.67 -10.68 3.84
C LEU A 174 -1.83 -9.19 3.54
N ARG A 175 -2.20 -8.40 4.54
CA ARG A 175 -2.60 -7.00 4.43
C ARG A 175 -1.82 -6.16 5.42
N VAL A 176 -1.56 -4.93 5.01
CA VAL A 176 -1.17 -3.81 5.86
C VAL A 176 -2.36 -2.86 5.92
N THR A 177 -2.85 -2.62 7.12
CA THR A 177 -3.99 -1.75 7.37
C THR A 177 -3.56 -0.58 8.21
N VAL A 178 -3.88 0.64 7.77
CA VAL A 178 -3.64 1.87 8.55
C VAL A 178 -4.91 2.67 8.73
N SER A 179 -4.99 3.43 9.82
CA SER A 179 -6.07 4.38 10.04
C SER A 179 -5.82 5.68 9.24
N ALA A 180 -6.88 6.42 8.90
CA ALA A 180 -6.75 7.68 8.17
C ALA A 180 -5.89 8.70 8.95
N GLU A 181 -5.96 8.69 10.29
CA GLU A 181 -5.19 9.57 11.15
C GLU A 181 -3.67 9.31 11.10
N ILE A 182 -3.23 8.10 10.74
CA ILE A 182 -1.81 7.82 10.47
C ILE A 182 -1.36 8.55 9.20
N ILE A 183 -2.20 8.54 8.17
CA ILE A 183 -1.90 9.19 6.89
C ILE A 183 -1.77 10.70 7.10
N ASP A 184 -2.62 11.28 7.93
CA ASP A 184 -2.60 12.70 8.31
C ASP A 184 -1.46 13.04 9.28
N PHE A 185 -1.05 12.10 10.13
CA PHE A 185 0.05 12.30 11.07
C PHE A 185 1.42 12.33 10.37
N ALA A 186 1.61 11.52 9.33
CA ALA A 186 2.85 11.45 8.59
C ALA A 186 3.14 12.79 7.89
N ALA A 187 4.27 13.42 8.19
CA ALA A 187 4.63 14.73 7.65
C ALA A 187 5.06 14.67 6.17
N SER A 188 5.40 13.47 5.68
CA SER A 188 5.81 13.22 4.30
C SER A 188 5.47 11.80 3.85
N ASP A 189 5.60 11.55 2.55
CA ASP A 189 5.51 10.19 2.01
C ASP A 189 6.62 9.28 2.53
N ASP A 190 7.81 9.82 2.86
CA ASP A 190 8.89 9.05 3.47
C ASP A 190 8.52 8.57 4.89
N GLU A 191 7.84 9.41 5.69
CA GLU A 191 7.39 9.01 7.01
C GLU A 191 6.21 8.03 6.96
N LEU A 192 5.28 8.21 6.02
CA LEU A 192 4.21 7.23 5.81
C LEU A 192 4.81 5.91 5.32
N ALA A 193 5.79 5.95 4.40
CA ALA A 193 6.51 4.78 3.93
C ALA A 193 7.21 4.04 5.07
N LEU A 194 7.77 4.73 6.07
CA LEU A 194 8.36 4.10 7.24
C LEU A 194 7.35 3.24 8.01
N ILE A 195 6.16 3.78 8.27
CA ILE A 195 5.09 3.06 8.98
C ILE A 195 4.65 1.84 8.17
N LEU A 196 4.38 2.02 6.87
CA LEU A 196 3.95 0.92 6.00
C LEU A 196 5.04 -0.13 5.83
N ALA A 197 6.30 0.27 5.72
CA ALA A 197 7.43 -0.64 5.56
C ALA A 197 7.64 -1.50 6.81
N HIS A 198 7.39 -0.97 8.01
CA HIS A 198 7.40 -1.72 9.25
C HIS A 198 6.32 -2.81 9.27
N GLU A 199 5.06 -2.44 9.03
CA GLU A 199 3.96 -3.42 8.97
C GLU A 199 4.14 -4.43 7.82
N PHE A 200 4.65 -3.97 6.70
CA PHE A 200 4.94 -4.83 5.56
C PHE A 200 6.06 -5.82 5.87
N ALA A 201 7.09 -5.40 6.62
CA ALA A 201 8.13 -6.29 7.09
C ALA A 201 7.57 -7.44 7.94
N HIS A 202 6.58 -7.19 8.82
CA HIS A 202 5.91 -8.26 9.56
C HIS A 202 5.26 -9.31 8.65
N ASN A 203 4.63 -8.89 7.54
CA ASN A 203 4.07 -9.80 6.53
C ASN A 203 5.16 -10.59 5.81
N ILE A 204 6.25 -9.94 5.40
CA ILE A 204 7.35 -10.60 4.69
C ILE A 204 8.06 -11.61 5.61
N LEU A 205 8.24 -11.27 6.88
CA LEU A 205 8.99 -12.04 7.87
C LEU A 205 8.19 -13.14 8.56
N GLY A 206 6.87 -13.23 8.31
CA GLY A 206 6.01 -14.23 8.96
C GLY A 206 5.90 -14.01 10.47
N HIS A 207 5.92 -12.74 10.92
CA HIS A 207 5.73 -12.42 12.33
C HIS A 207 4.28 -12.64 12.78
N ASN A 208 3.35 -12.65 11.83
CA ASN A 208 1.93 -12.89 12.02
C ASN A 208 1.62 -14.39 12.20
N LYS A 209 0.85 -14.71 13.25
CA LYS A 209 0.53 -16.09 13.62
C LYS A 209 -0.22 -16.79 12.48
N GLY A 210 0.28 -17.94 12.04
CA GLY A 210 -0.36 -18.75 11.00
C GLY A 210 0.04 -18.41 9.57
N TYR A 211 0.95 -17.43 9.38
CA TYR A 211 1.45 -17.05 8.06
C TYR A 211 2.95 -17.34 7.92
N PRO A 212 3.36 -18.11 6.90
CA PRO A 212 4.77 -18.39 6.68
C PRO A 212 5.52 -17.15 6.16
N PRO A 213 6.83 -17.02 6.44
CA PRO A 213 7.64 -15.96 5.87
C PRO A 213 7.70 -16.07 4.34
N GLN A 214 7.65 -14.92 3.67
CA GLN A 214 7.79 -14.83 2.22
C GLN A 214 9.25 -14.74 1.77
N ARG A 215 10.22 -14.58 2.68
CA ARG A 215 11.62 -14.23 2.35
C ARG A 215 12.43 -15.35 1.67
N ILE A 216 13.52 -14.99 0.98
CA ILE A 216 14.47 -15.98 0.41
C ILE A 216 15.27 -16.68 1.53
N ALA A 217 15.48 -17.99 1.40
CA ALA A 217 16.26 -18.81 2.34
C ALA A 217 17.68 -18.25 2.50
N GLY A 218 18.08 -17.91 3.75
CA GLY A 218 19.40 -17.36 4.08
C GLY A 218 19.37 -16.09 4.92
N ALA A 219 18.25 -15.36 4.96
CA ALA A 219 18.07 -14.20 5.84
C ALA A 219 17.76 -14.63 7.29
N ASP A 220 18.42 -13.98 8.26
CA ASP A 220 18.41 -14.21 9.72
C ASP A 220 17.13 -14.83 10.27
N ARG A 221 17.20 -16.04 10.85
CA ARG A 221 16.06 -16.79 11.43
C ARG A 221 15.16 -15.86 12.26
N SER A 222 13.85 -15.81 11.92
CA SER A 222 12.83 -15.01 12.60
C SER A 222 13.09 -14.97 14.10
N GLY A 223 13.37 -13.79 14.64
CA GLY A 223 13.75 -13.65 16.04
C GLY A 223 12.71 -14.30 16.96
N LYS A 224 13.15 -15.14 17.91
CA LYS A 224 12.24 -15.65 18.95
C LYS A 224 11.90 -14.50 19.90
N GLY A 225 10.61 -14.28 20.15
CA GLY A 225 10.09 -13.27 21.07
C GLY A 225 9.74 -11.92 20.40
N THR A 226 8.73 -11.24 20.93
CA THR A 226 8.14 -10.04 20.31
C THR A 226 9.15 -8.93 20.09
N ARG A 227 9.97 -8.58 21.09
CA ARG A 227 11.00 -7.53 20.96
C ARG A 227 12.00 -7.76 19.82
N ASN A 228 12.35 -9.02 19.54
CA ASN A 228 13.27 -9.33 18.45
C ASN A 228 12.57 -9.17 17.10
N ARG A 229 11.28 -9.54 17.01
CA ARG A 229 10.46 -9.34 15.81
C ARG A 229 10.30 -7.86 15.47
N GLU A 230 10.08 -7.03 16.49
CA GLU A 230 9.97 -5.57 16.30
C GLU A 230 11.28 -4.96 15.80
N ARG A 231 12.42 -5.36 16.37
CA ARG A 231 13.74 -4.91 15.89
C ARG A 231 14.04 -5.41 14.47
N GLU A 232 13.64 -6.64 14.16
CA GLU A 232 13.78 -7.21 12.81
C GLU A 232 12.90 -6.45 11.79
N ALA A 233 11.66 -6.10 12.16
CA ALA A 233 10.76 -5.30 11.34
C ALA A 233 11.27 -3.87 11.13
N ASP A 234 11.75 -3.20 12.18
CA ASP A 234 12.38 -1.86 12.08
C ASP A 234 13.58 -1.86 11.13
N ARG A 235 14.45 -2.87 11.25
CA ARG A 235 15.58 -3.04 10.34
C ARG A 235 15.08 -3.21 8.91
N TRP A 236 14.23 -4.19 8.66
CA TRP A 236 13.70 -4.48 7.31
C TRP A 236 12.98 -3.29 6.69
N ALA A 237 12.25 -2.50 7.48
CA ALA A 237 11.57 -1.30 7.00
C ALA A 237 12.55 -0.33 6.32
N LEU A 238 13.72 -0.09 6.92
CA LEU A 238 14.73 0.82 6.37
C LEU A 238 15.30 0.28 5.05
N TYR A 239 15.55 -1.02 4.94
CA TYR A 239 16.02 -1.63 3.69
C TYR A 239 14.95 -1.59 2.59
N LEU A 240 13.69 -1.86 2.92
CA LEU A 240 12.56 -1.73 1.98
C LEU A 240 12.43 -0.30 1.48
N MET A 241 12.49 0.69 2.38
CA MET A 241 12.47 2.12 2.04
C MET A 241 13.64 2.52 1.13
N ALA A 242 14.87 2.16 1.52
CA ALA A 242 16.07 2.51 0.76
C ALA A 242 16.05 1.92 -0.66
N ARG A 243 15.63 0.66 -0.80
CA ARG A 243 15.50 -0.01 -2.12
C ARG A 243 14.37 0.57 -2.96
N ALA A 244 13.32 1.07 -2.31
CA ALA A 244 12.22 1.78 -2.96
C ALA A 244 12.56 3.25 -3.29
N GLY A 245 13.68 3.79 -2.79
CA GLY A 245 14.12 5.17 -3.01
C GLY A 245 13.40 6.20 -2.13
N TYR A 246 12.94 5.80 -0.96
CA TYR A 246 12.48 6.72 0.09
C TYR A 246 13.66 7.19 0.94
N ASP A 247 13.54 8.37 1.55
CA ASP A 247 14.54 8.89 2.46
C ASP A 247 14.47 8.19 3.83
N VAL A 248 15.40 7.27 4.07
CA VAL A 248 15.53 6.58 5.37
C VAL A 248 15.97 7.52 6.51
N SER A 249 16.48 8.72 6.21
CA SER A 249 16.95 9.67 7.22
C SER A 249 15.85 10.23 8.11
N VAL A 250 14.58 10.11 7.69
CA VAL A 250 13.42 10.53 8.50
C VAL A 250 13.20 9.66 9.73
N ALA A 251 13.70 8.41 9.74
CA ALA A 251 13.33 7.42 10.76
C ALA A 251 13.72 7.79 12.20
N PRO A 252 14.96 8.26 12.50
CA PRO A 252 15.30 8.67 13.86
C PRO A 252 14.45 9.83 14.36
N GLY A 253 14.15 10.81 13.49
CA GLY A 253 13.29 11.96 13.82
C GLY A 253 11.84 11.55 14.07
N PHE A 254 11.32 10.65 13.24
CA PHE A 254 10.00 10.05 13.41
C PHE A 254 9.87 9.36 14.77
N TRP A 255 10.80 8.46 15.13
CA TRP A 255 10.75 7.75 16.42
C TRP A 255 10.83 8.69 17.63
N ARG A 256 11.68 9.72 17.55
CA ARG A 256 11.78 10.76 18.59
C ARG A 256 10.50 11.58 18.74
N ARG A 257 9.73 11.77 17.67
CA ARG A 257 8.44 12.48 17.69
C ARG A 257 7.28 11.60 18.14
N TRP A 258 7.30 10.33 17.75
CA TRP A 258 6.27 9.34 18.06
C TRP A 258 6.31 8.95 19.55
N GLY A 259 7.47 8.53 20.06
CA GLY A 259 7.63 7.96 21.41
C GLY A 259 7.09 8.79 22.57
N PRO A 260 7.30 10.13 22.64
CA PRO A 260 6.80 10.96 23.74
C PRO A 260 5.31 11.34 23.65
N LYS A 261 4.66 11.18 22.49
CA LYS A 261 3.35 11.81 22.18
C LYS A 261 2.18 10.85 21.99
N THR A 262 2.40 9.54 21.92
CA THR A 262 1.35 8.57 21.57
C THR A 262 1.29 7.42 22.57
N GLY A 263 0.68 7.65 23.73
CA GLY A 263 0.35 6.59 24.70
C GLY A 263 -0.79 5.66 24.26
N PHE A 264 -1.21 5.70 22.99
CA PHE A 264 -2.27 4.86 22.43
C PHE A 264 -1.98 4.61 20.93
N GLY A 265 -1.71 3.36 20.58
CA GLY A 265 -1.44 2.90 19.21
C GLY A 265 -0.67 1.58 19.24
N ILE A 266 -0.90 0.72 18.24
CA ILE A 266 -0.32 -0.63 18.16
C ILE A 266 1.22 -0.55 18.17
N LEU A 267 1.81 0.48 17.53
CA LEU A 267 3.26 0.81 17.56
C LEU A 267 3.81 1.28 18.93
N SER A 268 2.96 1.39 19.94
CA SER A 268 3.29 1.83 21.31
C SER A 268 2.76 0.85 22.38
N ASP A 269 2.31 -0.34 21.99
CA ASP A 269 2.10 -1.39 22.98
C ASP A 269 3.45 -1.71 23.66
N GLY A 270 3.43 -2.18 24.91
CA GLY A 270 4.65 -2.43 25.69
C GLY A 270 5.60 -3.51 25.11
N SER A 271 5.33 -4.00 23.90
CA SER A 271 6.14 -4.97 23.20
C SER A 271 7.17 -4.34 22.24
N HIS A 272 6.99 -3.07 21.84
CA HIS A 272 7.96 -2.32 21.04
C HIS A 272 9.15 -1.79 21.87
N PRO A 273 10.37 -1.70 21.28
CA PRO A 273 11.52 -1.13 21.97
C PRO A 273 11.32 0.36 22.32
N ASP A 274 12.04 0.84 23.34
CA ASP A 274 12.07 2.27 23.69
C ASP A 274 12.40 3.13 22.45
N TRP A 275 11.75 4.27 22.31
CA TRP A 275 11.91 5.12 21.12
C TRP A 275 13.36 5.60 20.93
N ARG A 276 14.15 5.74 22.01
CA ARG A 276 15.58 6.08 21.93
C ARG A 276 16.36 4.92 21.33
N ASP A 277 16.06 3.71 21.76
CA ASP A 277 16.65 2.48 21.20
C ASP A 277 16.31 2.34 19.71
N ARG A 278 15.07 2.60 19.31
CA ARG A 278 14.66 2.55 17.89
C ARG A 278 15.38 3.60 17.06
N ALA A 279 15.47 4.84 17.55
CA ALA A 279 16.20 5.91 16.87
C ALA A 279 17.69 5.58 16.71
N ALA A 280 18.34 5.10 17.76
CA ALA A 280 19.76 4.72 17.71
C ALA A 280 20.02 3.52 16.77
N GLN A 281 19.13 2.52 16.77
CA GLN A 281 19.20 1.40 15.82
C GLN A 281 19.00 1.87 14.38
N ALA A 282 18.04 2.76 14.13
CA ALA A 282 17.83 3.32 12.81
C ALA A 282 19.08 4.07 12.31
N GLU A 283 19.71 4.89 13.15
CA GLU A 283 20.97 5.59 12.82
C GLU A 283 22.07 4.59 12.40
N ALA A 284 22.21 3.48 13.12
CA ALA A 284 23.19 2.44 12.82
C ALA A 284 22.90 1.69 11.51
N GLU A 285 21.65 1.28 11.27
CA GLU A 285 21.25 0.58 10.04
C GLU A 285 21.31 1.51 8.82
N ILE A 286 20.96 2.78 8.96
CA ILE A 286 21.11 3.78 7.89
C ILE A 286 22.57 3.91 7.46
N ALA A 287 23.52 3.90 8.41
CA ALA A 287 24.94 3.94 8.09
C ALA A 287 25.37 2.71 7.26
N ARG A 288 24.85 1.52 7.57
CA ARG A 288 25.09 0.29 6.80
C ARG A 288 24.50 0.36 5.40
N ILE A 289 23.25 0.79 5.28
CA ILE A 289 22.57 0.98 3.99
C ILE A 289 23.37 1.93 3.10
N ARG A 290 23.81 3.07 3.64
CA ARG A 290 24.60 4.06 2.89
C ARG A 290 25.95 3.50 2.46
N ALA A 291 26.60 2.69 3.30
CA ALA A 291 27.86 2.03 2.94
C ALA A 291 27.69 1.05 1.77
N GLU A 292 26.62 0.25 1.77
CA GLU A 292 26.29 -0.64 0.65
C GLU A 292 25.98 0.13 -0.64
N GLN A 293 25.17 1.19 -0.56
CA GLN A 293 24.84 2.04 -1.70
C GLN A 293 26.06 2.76 -2.27
N ALA A 294 26.96 3.27 -1.42
CA ALA A 294 28.22 3.90 -1.84
C ALA A 294 29.15 2.90 -2.53
N ALA A 295 29.06 1.61 -2.19
CA ALA A 295 29.77 0.53 -2.87
C ALA A 295 29.08 0.04 -4.16
N GLY A 296 27.99 0.69 -4.59
CA GLY A 296 27.20 0.27 -5.76
C GLY A 296 26.44 -1.04 -5.56
N ARG A 297 26.24 -1.48 -4.31
CA ARG A 297 25.53 -2.71 -3.97
C ARG A 297 24.09 -2.42 -3.55
N LEU A 298 23.21 -3.38 -3.80
CA LEU A 298 21.85 -3.34 -3.26
C LEU A 298 21.91 -3.61 -1.76
N ALA A 299 21.38 -2.68 -0.96
CA ALA A 299 21.27 -2.86 0.47
C ALA A 299 20.37 -4.09 0.77
N VAL A 300 20.87 -4.99 1.60
CA VAL A 300 20.16 -6.20 2.07
C VAL A 300 20.17 -6.24 3.60
N PRO A 301 19.03 -6.57 4.24
CA PRO A 301 18.94 -6.75 5.69
C PRO A 301 19.92 -7.79 6.22
#